data_AF-A0A9E1S995-F1
#
_entry.id   AF-A0A9E1S995-F1
#
_cell.length_a   1.000
_cell.length_b   1.000
_cell.length_c   1.000
_cell.angle_alpha   90.00
_cell.angle_beta   90.00
_cell.angle_gamma   90.00
#
_symmetry.space_group_name_H-M   'P 1'
#
loop_
_entity.id
_entity.type
_entity.pdbx_description
1 polymer ?
#
loop_
_entity_poly.entity_id
_entity_poly.type
_entity_poly.pdbx_seq_one_letter_code
_entity_poly.pdbx_strand_id
1 'polypeptide(L)'
;MKLNFFLNLIIGTSVVFSSSTFAEEAWKVTSKAWEAFGKNDFNAVERLANESVRRWGEKAREHNNELFKLPSAKEAKKYNTLNEIATIVWLKGEALFKKGDRDGALAAYYAVVADYEFGQTWDNKGWYWSPAASSRDRIAELSSQNRSELSLITDPLPTALQLPGKKGICFTLRAKGMKGSWIQNIPRVKATGSYWNYTWGSNRVDAQPQNMEFIPMTWGAWGKEGFYKVLTNEVIPQIRAGKAKRLFGFNEPDKKEQANMPYTEALKYWPMLEDLGIPLCSPACANPLSDIDGSTQGVRGTWMRDFMREADKRNYRMDYIGVHWYGGASPRSFKERMIQVYEAYNRRPLLISEFAVADWGAKSVKGNTHSPESVLKFMKNILPWLESQNWIAGYAWFSFGKDETVGTSSALFDLEGNLTTLGRFYQSVTNENPDGDQQIR
;
A
#
# COMPACT_ATOMS: atom_id res chain seq x y z
N MET A 1 6.58 -59.38 -62.05
CA MET A 1 7.12 -59.07 -63.39
C MET A 1 5.97 -58.62 -64.27
N LYS A 2 6.06 -57.40 -64.82
CA LYS A 2 5.20 -56.70 -65.81
C LYS A 2 3.83 -56.18 -65.31
N LEU A 3 3.62 -54.85 -65.20
CA LEU A 3 3.34 -53.80 -66.24
C LEU A 3 2.00 -54.04 -66.97
N ASN A 4 1.11 -53.08 -67.28
CA ASN A 4 0.97 -51.63 -67.04
C ASN A 4 -0.42 -51.20 -67.62
N PHE A 5 -1.04 -50.14 -67.06
CA PHE A 5 -1.83 -49.03 -67.68
C PHE A 5 -2.99 -49.37 -68.67
N PHE A 6 -4.14 -48.67 -68.81
CA PHE A 6 -4.73 -47.40 -68.35
C PHE A 6 -6.20 -47.43 -68.83
N LEU A 7 -7.16 -46.90 -68.06
CA LEU A 7 -8.14 -45.86 -68.45
C LEU A 7 -9.21 -45.80 -67.34
N ASN A 8 -9.41 -44.63 -66.73
CA ASN A 8 -10.77 -44.18 -66.43
C ASN A 8 -10.84 -42.70 -66.12
N LEU A 9 -11.93 -42.15 -66.63
CA LEU A 9 -12.31 -40.75 -66.79
C LEU A 9 -13.03 -40.24 -65.52
N ILE A 10 -12.56 -39.09 -65.02
CA ILE A 10 -13.28 -37.95 -64.41
C ILE A 10 -14.52 -38.23 -63.54
N ILE A 11 -14.44 -37.91 -62.24
CA ILE A 11 -15.40 -37.01 -61.54
C ILE A 11 -14.60 -36.15 -60.55
N GLY A 12 -14.73 -34.83 -60.68
CA GLY A 12 -14.03 -33.86 -59.84
C GLY A 12 -14.59 -33.80 -58.42
N THR A 13 -13.68 -33.84 -57.45
CA THR A 13 -13.92 -33.39 -56.08
C THR A 13 -12.96 -32.25 -55.78
N SER A 14 -13.49 -31.03 -55.81
CA SER A 14 -12.84 -29.85 -55.26
C SER A 14 -12.64 -30.05 -53.76
N VAL A 15 -11.40 -30.32 -53.36
CA VAL A 15 -10.96 -30.29 -51.96
C VAL A 15 -10.94 -28.82 -51.52
N VAL A 16 -11.94 -28.43 -50.73
CA VAL A 16 -11.91 -27.16 -50.00
C VAL A 16 -10.95 -27.34 -48.83
N PHE A 17 -9.76 -26.76 -48.93
CA PHE A 17 -8.91 -26.55 -47.77
C PHE A 17 -9.58 -25.50 -46.88
N SER A 18 -10.25 -25.95 -45.81
CA SER A 18 -10.65 -25.06 -44.72
C SER A 18 -9.38 -24.61 -43.99
N SER A 19 -8.90 -23.41 -44.28
CA SER A 19 -7.93 -22.73 -43.42
C SER A 19 -8.61 -22.46 -42.08
N SER A 20 -8.33 -23.27 -41.07
CA SER A 20 -8.67 -22.96 -39.69
C SER A 20 -7.81 -21.78 -39.23
N THR A 21 -8.28 -20.56 -39.48
CA THR A 21 -7.75 -19.37 -38.82
C THR A 21 -8.01 -19.51 -37.33
N PHE A 22 -6.99 -19.87 -36.55
CA PHE A 22 -7.08 -19.84 -35.10
C PHE A 22 -7.49 -18.42 -34.68
N ALA A 23 -8.68 -18.27 -34.11
CA ALA A 23 -9.15 -16.99 -33.60
C ALA A 23 -8.13 -16.45 -32.58
N GLU A 24 -7.65 -15.23 -32.80
CA GLU A 24 -6.66 -14.61 -31.92
C GLU A 24 -7.27 -14.37 -30.54
N GLU A 25 -6.60 -14.80 -29.47
CA GLU A 25 -7.08 -14.65 -28.09
C GLU A 25 -6.77 -13.26 -27.52
N ALA A 26 -7.59 -12.76 -26.60
CA ALA A 26 -7.47 -11.40 -26.05
C ALA A 26 -6.05 -11.08 -25.52
N TRP A 27 -5.41 -12.01 -24.82
CA TRP A 27 -4.06 -11.80 -24.27
C TRP A 27 -2.99 -11.57 -25.35
N LYS A 28 -3.15 -12.16 -26.54
CA LYS A 28 -2.22 -11.94 -27.67
C LYS A 28 -2.30 -10.50 -28.16
N VAL A 29 -3.51 -9.95 -28.22
CA VAL A 29 -3.76 -8.56 -28.61
C VAL A 29 -3.23 -7.59 -27.54
N THR A 30 -3.47 -7.89 -26.25
CA THR A 30 -2.90 -7.08 -25.15
C THR A 30 -1.37 -7.12 -25.17
N SER A 31 -0.75 -8.27 -25.43
CA SER A 31 0.70 -8.40 -25.54
C SER A 31 1.26 -7.53 -26.68
N LYS A 32 0.60 -7.52 -27.85
CA LYS A 32 0.94 -6.61 -28.95
C LYS A 32 0.79 -5.13 -28.55
N ALA A 33 -0.24 -4.80 -27.77
CA ALA A 33 -0.45 -3.43 -27.29
C ALA A 33 0.66 -2.99 -26.33
N TRP A 34 1.13 -3.85 -25.42
CA TRP A 34 2.29 -3.56 -24.57
C TRP A 34 3.57 -3.34 -25.40
N GLU A 35 3.81 -4.18 -26.41
CA GLU A 35 4.96 -4.03 -27.31
C GLU A 35 4.90 -2.70 -28.08
N ALA A 36 3.73 -2.37 -28.63
CA ALA A 36 3.50 -1.09 -29.33
C ALA A 36 3.71 0.10 -28.39
N PHE A 37 3.19 0.02 -27.16
CA PHE A 37 3.37 1.05 -26.15
C PHE A 37 4.85 1.27 -25.81
N GLY A 38 5.62 0.19 -25.64
CA GLY A 38 7.07 0.25 -25.40
C GLY A 38 7.87 0.86 -26.56
N LYS A 39 7.35 0.77 -27.79
CA LYS A 39 7.93 1.42 -28.99
C LYS A 39 7.41 2.84 -29.22
N ASN A 40 6.60 3.39 -28.31
CA ASN A 40 5.88 4.66 -28.46
C ASN A 40 4.91 4.70 -29.67
N ASP A 41 4.48 3.55 -30.19
CA ASP A 41 3.44 3.48 -31.23
C ASP A 41 2.04 3.54 -30.60
N PHE A 42 1.70 4.72 -30.10
CA PHE A 42 0.44 4.97 -29.40
C PHE A 42 -0.80 4.80 -30.29
N ASN A 43 -0.66 4.98 -31.60
CA ASN A 43 -1.75 4.75 -32.56
C ASN A 43 -2.06 3.26 -32.72
N ALA A 44 -1.04 2.40 -32.72
CA ALA A 44 -1.25 0.96 -32.69
C ALA A 44 -1.92 0.51 -31.38
N VAL A 45 -1.52 1.04 -30.23
CA VAL A 45 -2.17 0.74 -28.94
C VAL A 45 -3.66 1.06 -28.99
N GLU A 46 -4.01 2.26 -29.46
CA GLU A 46 -5.40 2.68 -29.57
C GLU A 46 -6.21 1.78 -30.51
N ARG A 47 -5.67 1.44 -31.68
CA ARG A 47 -6.31 0.55 -32.65
C ARG A 47 -6.57 -0.84 -32.06
N LEU A 48 -5.55 -1.42 -31.42
CA LEU A 48 -5.65 -2.74 -30.78
C LEU A 48 -6.65 -2.73 -29.63
N ALA A 49 -6.68 -1.68 -28.80
CA ALA A 49 -7.65 -1.53 -27.74
C ALA A 49 -9.09 -1.45 -28.27
N ASN A 50 -9.32 -0.62 -29.30
CA ASN A 50 -10.64 -0.49 -29.94
C ASN A 50 -11.11 -1.82 -30.56
N GLU A 51 -10.19 -2.57 -31.16
CA GLU A 51 -10.48 -3.90 -31.70
C GLU A 51 -10.81 -4.91 -30.60
N SER A 52 -10.04 -4.93 -29.51
CA SER A 52 -10.28 -5.81 -28.37
C SER A 52 -11.62 -5.54 -27.70
N VAL A 53 -11.98 -4.26 -27.49
CA VAL A 53 -13.28 -3.88 -26.93
C VAL A 53 -14.42 -4.33 -27.84
N ARG A 54 -14.30 -4.20 -29.17
CA ARG A 54 -15.32 -4.69 -30.11
C ARG A 54 -15.52 -6.20 -30.04
N ARG A 55 -14.44 -6.97 -29.85
CA ARG A 55 -14.49 -8.44 -29.86
C ARG A 55 -14.89 -9.05 -28.52
N TRP A 56 -14.45 -8.45 -27.41
CA TRP A 56 -14.57 -9.07 -26.09
C TRP A 56 -15.10 -8.15 -24.99
N GLY A 57 -15.38 -6.88 -25.30
CA GLY A 57 -15.79 -5.89 -24.30
C GLY A 57 -17.12 -6.22 -23.63
N GLU A 58 -18.07 -6.83 -24.34
CA GLU A 58 -19.36 -7.26 -23.78
C GLU A 58 -19.17 -8.38 -22.76
N LYS A 59 -18.50 -9.47 -23.15
CA LYS A 59 -18.16 -10.59 -22.25
C LYS A 59 -17.36 -10.14 -21.03
N ALA A 60 -16.45 -9.17 -21.20
CA ALA A 60 -15.71 -8.59 -20.08
C ALA A 60 -16.64 -7.86 -19.08
N ARG A 61 -17.64 -7.10 -19.57
CA ARG A 61 -18.63 -6.43 -18.72
C ARG A 61 -19.52 -7.44 -17.98
N GLU A 62 -19.95 -8.51 -18.65
CA GLU A 62 -20.73 -9.58 -18.02
C GLU A 62 -19.98 -10.16 -16.82
N HIS A 63 -18.73 -10.57 -17.03
CA HIS A 63 -17.86 -11.05 -15.94
C HIS A 63 -17.64 -10.01 -14.83
N ASN A 64 -17.56 -8.72 -15.17
CA ASN A 64 -17.42 -7.66 -14.17
C ASN A 64 -18.66 -7.55 -13.29
N ASN A 65 -19.86 -7.64 -13.88
CA ASN A 65 -21.13 -7.49 -13.18
C ASN A 65 -21.46 -8.69 -12.26
N GLU A 66 -20.80 -9.83 -12.46
CA GLU A 66 -20.90 -10.99 -11.55
C GLU A 66 -20.09 -10.81 -10.25
N LEU A 67 -19.23 -9.79 -10.20
CA LEU A 67 -18.28 -9.56 -9.10
C LEU A 67 -18.72 -8.39 -8.23
N PHE A 68 -18.53 -8.52 -6.91
CA PHE A 68 -18.77 -7.47 -5.92
C PHE A 68 -17.49 -7.01 -5.21
N LYS A 69 -16.37 -7.69 -5.49
CA LYS A 69 -15.04 -7.40 -4.98
C LYS A 69 -14.01 -7.99 -5.93
N LEU A 70 -12.78 -7.49 -5.86
CA LEU A 70 -11.66 -8.07 -6.60
C LEU A 70 -11.48 -9.56 -6.27
N PRO A 71 -11.42 -10.45 -7.28
CA PRO A 71 -11.10 -11.86 -7.07
C PRO A 71 -9.72 -12.04 -6.43
N SER A 72 -9.50 -13.12 -5.67
CA SER A 72 -8.14 -13.43 -5.20
C SER A 72 -7.19 -13.71 -6.38
N ALA A 73 -5.86 -13.58 -6.19
CA ALA A 73 -4.89 -13.86 -7.25
C ALA A 73 -5.02 -15.27 -7.88
N LYS A 74 -5.52 -16.25 -7.13
CA LYS A 74 -5.81 -17.61 -7.63
C LYS A 74 -7.06 -17.63 -8.53
N GLU A 75 -8.06 -16.82 -8.20
CA GLU A 75 -9.33 -16.74 -8.91
C GLU A 75 -9.29 -15.76 -10.09
N ALA A 76 -8.40 -14.77 -10.07
CA ALA A 76 -8.20 -13.80 -11.15
C ALA A 76 -8.01 -14.50 -12.51
N LYS A 77 -7.32 -15.64 -12.53
CA LYS A 77 -7.11 -16.47 -13.74
C LYS A 77 -8.39 -17.01 -14.38
N LYS A 78 -9.52 -17.01 -13.67
CA LYS A 78 -10.83 -17.41 -14.21
C LYS A 78 -11.45 -16.30 -15.07
N TYR A 79 -11.04 -15.06 -14.84
CA TYR A 79 -11.60 -13.86 -15.46
C TYR A 79 -10.66 -13.27 -16.52
N ASN A 80 -9.94 -14.12 -17.27
CA ASN A 80 -8.91 -13.68 -18.23
C ASN A 80 -9.44 -12.63 -19.21
N THR A 81 -10.63 -12.81 -19.79
CA THR A 81 -11.19 -11.82 -20.72
C THR A 81 -11.40 -10.44 -20.08
N LEU A 82 -11.91 -10.39 -18.85
CA LEU A 82 -12.06 -9.15 -18.10
C LEU A 82 -10.70 -8.52 -17.80
N ASN A 83 -9.74 -9.31 -17.33
CA ASN A 83 -8.38 -8.86 -17.03
C ASN A 83 -7.71 -8.24 -18.26
N GLU A 84 -7.77 -8.91 -19.41
CA GLU A 84 -7.17 -8.42 -20.65
C GLU A 84 -7.83 -7.14 -21.16
N ILE A 85 -9.16 -7.05 -21.11
CA ILE A 85 -9.89 -5.86 -21.54
C ILE A 85 -9.67 -4.67 -20.60
N ALA A 86 -9.71 -4.88 -19.28
CA ALA A 86 -9.36 -3.83 -18.32
C ALA A 86 -7.94 -3.28 -18.59
N THR A 87 -6.98 -4.18 -18.85
CA THR A 87 -5.59 -3.81 -19.14
C THR A 87 -5.45 -3.00 -20.42
N ILE A 88 -6.03 -3.47 -21.52
CA ILE A 88 -5.81 -2.84 -22.82
C ILE A 88 -6.57 -1.51 -22.95
N VAL A 89 -7.71 -1.35 -22.26
CA VAL A 89 -8.43 -0.07 -22.19
C VAL A 89 -7.66 0.92 -21.31
N TRP A 90 -7.04 0.46 -20.22
CA TRP A 90 -6.11 1.31 -19.45
C TRP A 90 -4.89 1.75 -20.29
N LEU A 91 -4.30 0.83 -21.06
CA LEU A 91 -3.20 1.14 -21.99
C LEU A 91 -3.60 2.18 -23.04
N LYS A 92 -4.83 2.10 -23.56
CA LYS A 92 -5.39 3.12 -24.44
C LYS A 92 -5.40 4.49 -23.76
N GLY A 93 -5.82 4.56 -22.50
CA GLY A 93 -5.78 5.79 -21.70
C GLY A 93 -4.37 6.37 -21.61
N GLU A 94 -3.38 5.54 -21.25
CA GLU A 94 -1.97 5.96 -21.20
C GLU A 94 -1.45 6.44 -22.56
N ALA A 95 -1.78 5.72 -23.63
CA ALA A 95 -1.35 6.07 -24.99
C ALA A 95 -1.95 7.40 -25.46
N LEU A 96 -3.25 7.62 -25.22
CA LEU A 96 -3.93 8.87 -25.55
C LEU A 96 -3.36 10.05 -24.76
N PHE A 97 -3.08 9.84 -23.47
CA PHE A 97 -2.42 10.86 -22.67
C PHE A 97 -1.04 11.23 -23.22
N LYS A 98 -0.23 10.24 -23.61
CA LYS A 98 1.09 10.48 -24.22
C LYS A 98 1.00 11.18 -25.58
N LYS A 99 -0.09 10.99 -26.33
CA LYS A 99 -0.40 11.74 -27.57
C LYS A 99 -0.88 13.18 -27.31
N GLY A 100 -1.14 13.55 -26.05
CA GLY A 100 -1.72 14.84 -25.68
C GLY A 100 -3.25 14.90 -25.72
N ASP A 101 -3.93 13.79 -26.05
CA ASP A 101 -5.39 13.69 -26.04
C ASP A 101 -5.88 13.38 -24.63
N ARG A 102 -6.08 14.44 -23.84
CA ARG A 102 -6.50 14.33 -22.44
C ARG A 102 -7.93 13.83 -22.29
N ASP A 103 -8.84 14.30 -23.13
CA ASP A 103 -10.26 13.92 -23.07
C ASP A 103 -10.45 12.46 -23.45
N GLY A 104 -9.77 12.01 -24.51
CA GLY A 104 -9.73 10.60 -24.89
C GLY A 104 -9.12 9.72 -23.81
N ALA A 105 -8.06 10.18 -23.15
CA ALA A 105 -7.45 9.47 -22.03
C ALA A 105 -8.43 9.34 -20.85
N LEU A 106 -9.05 10.44 -20.42
CA LEU A 106 -10.08 10.45 -19.38
C LEU A 106 -11.23 9.50 -19.70
N ALA A 107 -11.75 9.55 -20.93
CA ALA A 107 -12.82 8.65 -21.37
C ALA A 107 -12.42 7.17 -21.26
N ALA A 108 -11.18 6.83 -21.65
CA ALA A 108 -10.68 5.47 -21.51
C ALA A 108 -10.56 5.05 -20.04
N TYR A 109 -10.00 5.89 -19.18
CA TYR A 109 -9.90 5.60 -17.74
C TYR A 109 -11.27 5.46 -17.08
N TYR A 110 -12.24 6.31 -17.41
CA TYR A 110 -13.61 6.20 -16.91
C TYR A 110 -14.26 4.89 -17.37
N ALA A 111 -14.03 4.48 -18.62
CA ALA A 111 -14.51 3.19 -19.12
C ALA A 111 -13.93 2.02 -18.32
N VAL A 112 -12.63 2.03 -17.96
CA VAL A 112 -12.06 0.99 -17.09
C VAL A 112 -12.77 0.95 -15.74
N VAL A 113 -13.01 2.11 -15.13
CA VAL A 113 -13.65 2.19 -13.81
C VAL A 113 -15.11 1.75 -13.85
N ALA A 114 -15.85 2.12 -14.89
CA ALA A 114 -17.28 1.83 -14.98
C ALA A 114 -17.57 0.39 -15.44
N ASP A 115 -16.84 -0.08 -16.46
CA ASP A 115 -17.18 -1.31 -17.17
C ASP A 115 -16.31 -2.50 -16.75
N TYR A 116 -15.11 -2.25 -16.21
CA TYR A 116 -14.06 -3.25 -16.01
C TYR A 116 -13.38 -3.15 -14.64
N GLU A 117 -14.11 -2.67 -13.63
CA GLU A 117 -13.64 -2.37 -12.27
C GLU A 117 -12.81 -3.50 -11.63
N PHE A 118 -13.27 -4.74 -11.77
CA PHE A 118 -12.69 -5.90 -11.10
C PHE A 118 -11.62 -6.64 -11.91
N GLY A 119 -11.21 -6.08 -13.05
CA GLY A 119 -10.09 -6.59 -13.83
C GLY A 119 -8.77 -6.50 -13.08
N GLN A 120 -7.91 -7.51 -13.28
CA GLN A 120 -6.60 -7.60 -12.66
C GLN A 120 -5.53 -8.04 -13.66
N THR A 121 -4.44 -7.32 -13.74
CA THR A 121 -3.35 -7.61 -14.67
C THR A 121 -2.21 -8.28 -13.93
N TRP A 122 -1.77 -9.45 -14.41
CA TRP A 122 -0.55 -10.09 -13.92
C TRP A 122 0.65 -9.30 -14.43
N ASP A 123 1.40 -8.71 -13.50
CA ASP A 123 2.71 -8.15 -13.81
C ASP A 123 3.71 -9.30 -13.95
N ASN A 124 4.56 -9.25 -14.98
CA ASN A 124 5.60 -10.26 -15.21
C ASN A 124 6.62 -10.35 -14.06
N LYS A 125 6.54 -9.45 -13.09
CA LYS A 125 7.36 -9.39 -11.90
C LYS A 125 6.65 -9.84 -10.61
N GLY A 126 5.43 -10.39 -10.70
CA GLY A 126 4.91 -11.34 -9.70
C GLY A 126 3.71 -10.92 -8.86
N TRP A 127 3.02 -9.82 -9.17
CA TRP A 127 1.76 -9.44 -8.51
C TRP A 127 0.66 -9.12 -9.52
N TYR A 128 -0.58 -9.10 -9.05
CA TYR A 128 -1.71 -8.56 -9.78
C TYR A 128 -1.91 -7.10 -9.40
N TRP A 129 -1.99 -6.20 -10.37
CA TRP A 129 -2.43 -4.81 -10.16
C TRP A 129 -3.80 -4.58 -10.78
N SER A 130 -4.51 -3.54 -10.32
CA SER A 130 -5.85 -3.18 -10.81
C SER A 130 -5.77 -2.04 -11.83
N PRO A 131 -6.14 -2.27 -13.10
CA PRO A 131 -6.34 -1.21 -14.09
C PRO A 131 -7.32 -0.14 -13.64
N ALA A 132 -8.36 -0.49 -12.89
CA ALA A 132 -9.32 0.47 -12.36
C ALA A 132 -8.70 1.39 -11.30
N ALA A 133 -7.92 0.84 -10.37
CA ALA A 133 -7.21 1.65 -9.37
C ALA A 133 -6.25 2.65 -10.05
N SER A 134 -5.45 2.18 -11.01
CA SER A 134 -4.56 3.03 -11.80
C SER A 134 -5.35 4.07 -12.61
N SER A 135 -6.47 3.68 -13.23
CA SER A 135 -7.35 4.60 -13.97
C SER A 135 -7.89 5.71 -13.08
N ARG A 136 -8.28 5.40 -11.84
CA ARG A 136 -8.75 6.42 -10.89
C ARG A 136 -7.65 7.40 -10.48
N ASP A 137 -6.40 6.94 -10.33
CA ASP A 137 -5.25 7.84 -10.12
C ASP A 137 -5.08 8.78 -11.31
N ARG A 138 -5.18 8.27 -12.54
CA ARG A 138 -5.05 9.07 -13.77
C ARG A 138 -6.23 10.03 -13.95
N ILE A 139 -7.45 9.61 -13.68
CA ILE A 139 -8.63 10.49 -13.65
C ILE A 139 -8.40 11.63 -12.67
N ALA A 140 -7.95 11.33 -11.45
CA ALA A 140 -7.69 12.37 -10.45
C ALA A 140 -6.59 13.36 -10.89
N GLU A 141 -5.55 12.87 -11.57
CA GLU A 141 -4.49 13.72 -12.13
C GLU A 141 -5.01 14.65 -13.25
N LEU A 142 -5.89 14.14 -14.12
CA LEU A 142 -6.33 14.83 -15.34
C LEU A 142 -7.60 15.66 -15.19
N SER A 143 -8.50 15.30 -14.27
CA SER A 143 -9.80 15.97 -14.04
C SER A 143 -9.70 17.21 -13.14
N SER A 144 -8.53 17.84 -13.07
CA SER A 144 -8.15 18.91 -12.14
C SER A 144 -8.85 20.26 -12.39
N GLN A 145 -10.18 20.26 -12.49
CA GLN A 145 -11.05 21.35 -12.09
C GLN A 145 -11.97 21.02 -10.90
N ASN A 146 -12.10 19.77 -10.44
CA ASN A 146 -12.86 19.46 -9.22
C ASN A 146 -12.15 18.41 -8.35
N ARG A 147 -11.31 18.89 -7.43
CA ARG A 147 -10.84 18.09 -6.29
C ARG A 147 -12.01 17.78 -5.37
N SER A 148 -12.73 16.68 -5.62
CA SER A 148 -13.20 15.90 -4.48
C SER A 148 -11.98 15.14 -3.94
N GLU A 149 -11.07 15.85 -3.27
CA GLU A 149 -10.06 15.15 -2.49
C GLU A 149 -10.81 14.23 -1.52
N LEU A 150 -10.37 12.96 -1.44
CA LEU A 150 -10.85 11.98 -0.48
C LEU A 150 -10.52 12.48 0.93
N SER A 151 -11.27 13.47 1.39
CA SER A 151 -11.12 14.14 2.66
C SER A 151 -12.46 14.04 3.36
N LEU A 152 -12.41 13.67 4.63
CA LEU A 152 -13.57 13.65 5.49
C LEU A 152 -13.53 14.95 6.29
N ILE A 153 -14.65 15.69 6.29
CA ILE A 153 -14.79 16.84 7.17
C ILE A 153 -14.94 16.29 8.59
N THR A 154 -13.90 16.48 9.41
CA THR A 154 -13.89 16.08 10.82
C THR A 154 -13.38 17.23 11.68
N ASP A 155 -13.85 17.32 12.91
CA ASP A 155 -13.31 18.29 13.88
C ASP A 155 -11.83 17.99 14.18
N PRO A 156 -11.04 19.01 14.57
CA PRO A 156 -9.69 18.79 15.06
C PRO A 156 -9.65 17.81 16.23
N LEU A 157 -8.57 17.03 16.34
CA LEU A 157 -8.41 16.11 17.47
C LEU A 157 -8.43 16.85 18.81
N PRO A 158 -8.97 16.24 19.88
CA PRO A 158 -8.78 16.74 21.23
C PRO A 158 -7.29 16.97 21.53
N THR A 159 -6.95 18.03 22.28
CA THR A 159 -5.55 18.40 22.58
C THR A 159 -4.74 17.24 23.15
N ALA A 160 -5.35 16.40 24.00
CA ALA A 160 -4.69 15.22 24.59
C ALA A 160 -4.26 14.17 23.54
N LEU A 161 -4.87 14.20 22.35
CA LEU A 161 -4.56 13.28 21.25
C LEU A 161 -3.65 13.89 20.17
N GLN A 162 -3.38 15.19 20.23
CA GLN A 162 -2.52 15.86 19.25
C GLN A 162 -1.04 15.51 19.50
N LEU A 163 -0.29 15.27 18.43
CA LEU A 163 1.17 15.21 18.44
C LEU A 163 1.74 16.62 18.21
N PRO A 164 3.02 16.89 18.55
CA PRO A 164 3.65 18.18 18.23
C PRO A 164 3.68 18.49 16.72
N GLY A 165 3.60 17.45 15.89
CA GLY A 165 3.35 17.49 14.45
C GLY A 165 3.07 16.06 13.97
N LYS A 166 2.41 15.89 12.82
CA LYS A 166 1.95 14.55 12.39
C LYS A 166 3.11 13.69 11.90
N LYS A 167 4.12 14.29 11.25
CA LYS A 167 5.30 13.58 10.76
C LYS A 167 6.17 12.98 11.88
N GLY A 168 6.21 11.66 11.94
CA GLY A 168 7.03 10.84 12.83
C GLY A 168 8.16 10.10 12.12
N ILE A 169 8.89 9.25 12.83
CA ILE A 169 9.85 8.31 12.22
C ILE A 169 10.06 7.08 13.11
N CYS A 170 10.38 5.93 12.51
CA CYS A 170 10.67 4.70 13.23
C CYS A 170 12.06 4.17 12.90
N PHE A 171 12.88 3.97 13.93
CA PHE A 171 14.19 3.35 13.83
C PHE A 171 14.49 2.58 15.11
N THR A 172 15.13 1.41 14.98
CA THR A 172 15.65 0.71 16.15
C THR A 172 16.75 1.56 16.79
N LEU A 173 16.77 1.62 18.12
CA LEU A 173 17.80 2.33 18.90
C LEU A 173 18.44 1.36 19.89
N ARG A 174 18.94 0.24 19.38
CA ARG A 174 19.58 -0.81 20.18
C ARG A 174 20.88 -0.33 20.82
N ALA A 175 21.41 -1.12 21.75
CA ALA A 175 22.67 -0.83 22.42
C ALA A 175 23.83 -0.67 21.41
N LYS A 176 24.88 0.07 21.83
CA LYS A 176 26.11 0.25 21.07
C LYS A 176 26.69 -1.11 20.64
N GLY A 177 27.07 -1.23 19.37
CA GLY A 177 27.64 -2.46 18.80
C GLY A 177 26.62 -3.43 18.18
N MET A 178 25.31 -3.18 18.35
CA MET A 178 24.27 -3.98 17.70
C MET A 178 23.83 -3.37 16.36
N LYS A 179 23.38 -4.20 15.41
CA LYS A 179 22.72 -3.74 14.18
C LYS A 179 21.48 -2.92 14.55
N GLY A 180 21.38 -1.69 14.04
CA GLY A 180 20.32 -0.76 14.43
C GLY A 180 20.55 -0.10 15.79
N SER A 181 21.82 0.12 16.15
CA SER A 181 22.15 0.80 17.39
C SER A 181 21.77 2.28 17.36
N TRP A 182 21.58 2.87 18.54
CA TRP A 182 21.30 4.30 18.66
C TRP A 182 22.43 5.17 18.08
N ILE A 183 23.69 4.72 18.12
CA ILE A 183 24.81 5.45 17.50
C ILE A 183 24.61 5.59 15.99
N GLN A 184 24.16 4.51 15.35
CA GLN A 184 23.91 4.47 13.91
C GLN A 184 22.64 5.28 13.55
N ASN A 185 21.57 5.14 14.33
CA ASN A 185 20.26 5.59 13.92
C ASN A 185 19.83 6.96 14.49
N ILE A 186 20.43 7.46 15.57
CA ILE A 186 20.13 8.82 16.05
C ILE A 186 20.44 9.90 15.00
N PRO A 187 21.57 9.86 14.26
CA PRO A 187 21.79 10.80 13.16
C PRO A 187 20.67 10.75 12.11
N ARG A 188 20.18 9.56 11.76
CA ARG A 188 19.06 9.37 10.82
C ARG A 188 17.76 9.96 11.35
N VAL A 189 17.42 9.66 12.62
CA VAL A 189 16.25 10.23 13.31
C VAL A 189 16.30 11.76 13.24
N LYS A 190 17.44 12.38 13.58
CA LYS A 190 17.62 13.83 13.49
C LYS A 190 17.47 14.35 12.06
N ALA A 191 18.06 13.67 11.08
CA ALA A 191 18.03 14.09 9.68
C ALA A 191 16.61 14.15 9.11
N THR A 192 15.66 13.33 9.59
CA THR A 192 14.27 13.39 9.10
C THR A 192 13.50 14.63 9.52
N GLY A 193 13.95 15.36 10.56
CA GLY A 193 13.22 16.50 11.10
C GLY A 193 11.81 16.14 11.59
N SER A 194 11.60 14.90 12.06
CA SER A 194 10.31 14.44 12.57
C SER A 194 10.03 14.94 13.99
N TYR A 195 8.75 15.06 14.32
CA TYR A 195 8.25 15.62 15.59
C TYR A 195 8.07 14.58 16.69
N TRP A 196 7.97 13.31 16.29
CA TRP A 196 7.92 12.18 17.20
C TRP A 196 8.64 10.96 16.63
N ASN A 197 9.04 10.03 17.49
CA ASN A 197 9.61 8.76 17.07
C ASN A 197 9.21 7.60 17.97
N TYR A 198 9.34 6.38 17.46
CA TYR A 198 9.33 5.16 18.26
C TYR A 198 10.38 4.16 17.75
N THR A 199 10.59 3.09 18.51
CA THR A 199 11.75 2.19 18.35
C THR A 199 11.40 0.70 18.42
N TRP A 200 10.10 0.36 18.37
CA TRP A 200 9.54 -0.96 18.74
C TRP A 200 9.81 -1.40 20.18
N GLY A 201 10.51 -0.58 20.97
CA GLY A 201 10.79 -0.81 22.37
C GLY A 201 9.97 0.10 23.29
N SER A 202 9.99 -0.25 24.56
CA SER A 202 9.37 0.47 25.67
C SER A 202 10.21 1.65 26.17
N ASN A 203 11.52 1.66 25.93
CA ASN A 203 12.45 2.62 26.53
C ASN A 203 12.94 3.70 25.56
N ARG A 204 12.92 4.95 26.04
CA ARG A 204 13.64 6.06 25.43
C ARG A 204 15.14 5.93 25.71
N VAL A 205 15.97 6.18 24.70
CA VAL A 205 17.42 6.37 24.89
C VAL A 205 17.73 7.86 25.07
N ASP A 206 18.68 8.19 25.95
CA ASP A 206 19.00 9.58 26.29
C ASP A 206 19.50 10.42 25.09
N ALA A 207 20.11 9.76 24.10
CA ALA A 207 20.60 10.39 22.87
C ALA A 207 19.47 10.90 21.95
N GLN A 208 18.20 10.53 22.20
CA GLN A 208 17.06 11.02 21.42
C GLN A 208 16.85 12.54 21.62
N PRO A 209 16.59 13.29 20.53
CA PRO A 209 16.26 14.72 20.58
C PRO A 209 15.17 15.07 21.61
N GLN A 210 15.45 16.01 22.51
CA GLN A 210 14.54 16.36 23.62
C GLN A 210 13.26 17.05 23.15
N ASN A 211 13.30 17.77 22.03
CA ASN A 211 12.15 18.43 21.40
C ASN A 211 11.29 17.47 20.54
N MET A 212 11.60 16.18 20.54
CA MET A 212 10.88 15.15 19.80
C MET A 212 10.20 14.20 20.78
N GLU A 213 8.89 14.03 20.62
CA GLU A 213 8.12 13.13 21.47
C GLU A 213 8.52 11.67 21.21
N PHE A 214 8.76 10.90 22.27
CA PHE A 214 8.97 9.46 22.15
C PHE A 214 7.69 8.73 22.53
N ILE A 215 7.24 7.84 21.66
CA ILE A 215 6.09 6.98 21.93
C ILE A 215 6.62 5.57 22.21
N PRO A 216 6.60 5.10 23.47
CA PRO A 216 6.96 3.72 23.78
C PRO A 216 5.99 2.73 23.12
N MET A 217 6.46 1.50 22.93
CA MET A 217 5.66 0.39 22.43
C MET A 217 5.83 -0.83 23.33
N THR A 218 4.72 -1.49 23.64
CA THR A 218 4.76 -2.85 24.19
C THR A 218 4.63 -3.87 23.07
N TRP A 219 5.74 -4.25 22.45
CA TRP A 219 5.74 -5.03 21.20
C TRP A 219 4.91 -6.33 21.28
N GLY A 220 5.03 -7.08 22.38
CA GLY A 220 4.23 -8.27 22.69
C GLY A 220 4.15 -8.45 24.20
N ALA A 221 3.19 -9.26 24.67
CA ALA A 221 3.02 -9.48 26.12
C ALA A 221 3.90 -10.63 26.66
N TRP A 222 3.98 -11.75 25.93
CA TRP A 222 4.79 -12.94 26.24
C TRP A 222 4.76 -13.40 27.72
N GLY A 223 3.60 -13.30 28.36
CA GLY A 223 3.37 -13.75 29.73
C GLY A 223 3.25 -12.59 30.74
N LYS A 224 2.35 -12.77 31.71
CA LYS A 224 1.93 -11.73 32.66
C LYS A 224 3.06 -11.14 33.49
N GLU A 225 3.97 -11.96 34.02
CA GLU A 225 5.05 -11.48 34.88
C GLU A 225 6.05 -10.61 34.11
N GLY A 226 6.47 -11.06 32.92
CA GLY A 226 7.36 -10.30 32.05
C GLY A 226 6.73 -8.99 31.60
N PHE A 227 5.47 -9.04 31.18
CA PHE A 227 4.72 -7.85 30.79
C PHE A 227 4.59 -6.84 31.92
N TYR A 228 4.23 -7.30 33.12
CA TYR A 228 4.16 -6.44 34.31
C TYR A 228 5.51 -5.78 34.64
N LYS A 229 6.62 -6.52 34.51
CA LYS A 229 7.99 -5.98 34.70
C LYS A 229 8.32 -4.90 33.67
N VAL A 230 7.99 -5.10 32.39
CA VAL A 230 8.15 -4.08 31.34
C VAL A 230 7.37 -2.81 31.70
N LEU A 231 6.09 -2.93 32.07
CA LEU A 231 5.30 -1.76 32.45
C LEU A 231 5.86 -1.05 33.68
N THR A 232 6.21 -1.79 34.73
CA THR A 232 6.66 -1.24 36.02
C THR A 232 8.04 -0.60 35.95
N ASN A 233 8.97 -1.24 35.24
CA ASN A 233 10.38 -0.84 35.25
C ASN A 233 10.74 0.11 34.10
N GLU A 234 9.97 0.09 33.00
CA GLU A 234 10.32 0.80 31.78
C GLU A 234 9.29 1.88 31.47
N VAL A 235 8.01 1.53 31.34
CA VAL A 235 6.96 2.46 30.87
C VAL A 235 6.53 3.45 31.97
N ILE A 236 6.10 2.97 33.14
CA ILE A 236 5.58 3.80 34.24
C ILE A 236 6.57 4.90 34.69
N PRO A 237 7.88 4.62 34.86
CA PRO A 237 8.85 5.67 35.20
C PRO A 237 8.91 6.79 34.16
N GLN A 238 8.81 6.46 32.86
CA GLN A 238 8.81 7.46 31.79
C GLN A 238 7.52 8.29 31.78
N ILE A 239 6.37 7.69 32.09
CA ILE A 239 5.10 8.43 32.27
C ILE A 239 5.22 9.43 33.43
N ARG A 240 5.67 8.96 34.59
CA ARG A 240 5.86 9.81 35.79
C ARG A 240 6.84 10.96 35.56
N ALA A 241 7.87 10.73 34.74
CA ALA A 241 8.84 11.75 34.36
C ALA A 241 8.36 12.68 33.21
N GLY A 242 7.13 12.50 32.69
CA GLY A 242 6.59 13.26 31.57
C GLY A 242 7.27 12.97 30.22
N LYS A 243 8.09 11.90 30.14
CA LYS A 243 8.83 11.48 28.95
C LYS A 243 8.02 10.60 28.00
N ALA A 244 6.96 9.95 28.50
CA ALA A 244 5.99 9.19 27.71
C ALA A 244 4.58 9.75 27.97
N LYS A 245 3.92 10.20 26.91
CA LYS A 245 2.58 10.81 26.99
C LYS A 245 1.48 9.94 26.38
N ARG A 246 1.86 8.92 25.60
CA ARG A 246 0.97 7.95 24.95
C ARG A 246 1.74 6.64 24.71
N LEU A 247 1.05 5.55 24.45
CA LEU A 247 1.65 4.22 24.30
C LEU A 247 1.10 3.51 23.05
N PHE A 248 2.00 2.90 22.27
CA PHE A 248 1.64 1.91 21.24
C PHE A 248 1.39 0.53 21.86
N GLY A 249 0.28 -0.10 21.46
CA GLY A 249 -0.02 -1.49 21.76
C GLY A 249 0.89 -2.48 21.03
N PHE A 250 0.41 -3.72 20.87
CA PHE A 250 1.19 -4.82 20.31
C PHE A 250 1.48 -4.67 18.81
N ASN A 251 2.66 -5.13 18.39
CA ASN A 251 3.14 -5.03 17.02
C ASN A 251 2.82 -6.28 16.20
N GLU A 252 2.00 -6.13 15.17
CA GLU A 252 1.60 -7.19 14.23
C GLU A 252 1.24 -8.52 14.93
N PRO A 253 0.34 -8.52 15.93
CA PRO A 253 -0.01 -9.73 16.67
C PRO A 253 -0.65 -10.82 15.78
N ASP A 254 -1.14 -10.43 14.61
CA ASP A 254 -1.70 -11.28 13.56
C ASP A 254 -0.63 -12.03 12.73
N LYS A 255 0.65 -11.76 12.93
CA LYS A 255 1.76 -12.35 12.17
C LYS A 255 2.66 -13.22 13.04
N LYS A 256 2.98 -14.42 12.54
CA LYS A 256 3.74 -15.46 13.28
C LYS A 256 5.16 -15.03 13.62
N GLU A 257 5.78 -14.25 12.75
CA GLU A 257 7.16 -13.77 12.90
C GLU A 257 7.25 -12.50 13.76
N GLN A 258 6.10 -12.01 14.27
CA GLN A 258 5.97 -10.78 15.06
C GLN A 258 5.42 -11.12 16.45
N ALA A 259 4.56 -10.29 17.05
CA ALA A 259 4.04 -10.54 18.39
C ALA A 259 3.36 -11.91 18.51
N ASN A 260 2.73 -12.39 17.42
CA ASN A 260 2.16 -13.72 17.29
C ASN A 260 1.26 -14.07 18.49
N MET A 261 0.24 -13.26 18.70
CA MET A 261 -0.67 -13.37 19.83
C MET A 261 -2.08 -13.58 19.31
N PRO A 262 -2.86 -14.56 19.78
CA PRO A 262 -4.30 -14.58 19.53
C PRO A 262 -4.99 -13.33 20.08
N TYR A 263 -6.03 -12.83 19.42
CA TYR A 263 -6.73 -11.62 19.89
C TYR A 263 -7.30 -11.79 21.30
N THR A 264 -7.79 -12.98 21.64
CA THR A 264 -8.29 -13.35 22.97
C THR A 264 -7.22 -13.25 24.05
N GLU A 265 -5.95 -13.51 23.69
CA GLU A 265 -4.83 -13.38 24.61
C GLU A 265 -4.44 -11.92 24.79
N ALA A 266 -4.36 -11.14 23.70
CA ALA A 266 -4.10 -9.70 23.78
C ALA A 266 -5.11 -8.95 24.67
N LEU A 267 -6.39 -9.32 24.62
CA LEU A 267 -7.46 -8.73 25.44
C LEU A 267 -7.26 -8.94 26.95
N LYS A 268 -6.53 -9.98 27.39
CA LYS A 268 -6.25 -10.23 28.81
C LYS A 268 -5.28 -9.21 29.40
N TYR A 269 -4.40 -8.66 28.57
CA TYR A 269 -3.38 -7.70 28.99
C TYR A 269 -3.84 -6.25 28.86
N TRP A 270 -4.90 -5.98 28.08
CA TRP A 270 -5.36 -4.62 27.83
C TRP A 270 -5.71 -3.81 29.09
N PRO A 271 -6.36 -4.38 30.14
CA PRO A 271 -6.62 -3.64 31.37
C PRO A 271 -5.34 -3.09 32.03
N MET A 272 -4.22 -3.82 31.96
CA MET A 272 -2.94 -3.35 32.50
C MET A 272 -2.38 -2.14 31.74
N LEU A 273 -2.73 -1.99 30.45
CA LEU A 273 -2.40 -0.81 29.66
C LEU A 273 -3.33 0.35 29.99
N GLU A 274 -4.62 0.10 30.19
CA GLU A 274 -5.60 1.14 30.57
C GLU A 274 -5.25 1.79 31.90
N ASP A 275 -4.80 0.99 32.87
CA ASP A 275 -4.35 1.42 34.21
C ASP A 275 -3.18 2.42 34.17
N LEU A 276 -2.47 2.54 33.05
CA LEU A 276 -1.41 3.54 32.87
C LEU A 276 -1.94 4.98 32.81
N GLY A 277 -3.24 5.17 32.54
CA GLY A 277 -3.89 6.49 32.57
C GLY A 277 -3.46 7.47 31.47
N ILE A 278 -2.75 6.99 30.44
CA ILE A 278 -2.33 7.78 29.26
C ILE A 278 -3.01 7.29 27.98
N PRO A 279 -3.16 8.13 26.94
CA PRO A 279 -3.69 7.71 25.64
C PRO A 279 -3.05 6.43 25.09
N LEU A 280 -3.89 5.48 24.64
CA LEU A 280 -3.50 4.18 24.12
C LEU A 280 -3.80 4.06 22.64
N CYS A 281 -2.80 3.65 21.86
CA CYS A 281 -2.98 3.23 20.49
C CYS A 281 -3.20 1.72 20.45
N SER A 282 -4.20 1.26 19.66
CA SER A 282 -4.51 -0.16 19.47
C SER A 282 -3.27 -0.96 19.06
N PRO A 283 -3.31 -2.30 19.14
CA PRO A 283 -2.37 -3.13 18.40
C PRO A 283 -2.38 -2.75 16.92
N ALA A 284 -1.21 -2.73 16.29
CA ALA A 284 -1.05 -2.41 14.88
C ALA A 284 -0.89 -3.71 14.08
N CYS A 285 -1.96 -4.18 13.44
CA CYS A 285 -1.93 -5.40 12.65
C CYS A 285 -1.24 -5.22 11.30
N ALA A 286 -0.59 -6.27 10.82
CA ALA A 286 -0.01 -6.32 9.47
C ALA A 286 -1.11 -6.23 8.39
N ASN A 287 -2.31 -6.72 8.70
CA ASN A 287 -3.52 -6.56 7.90
C ASN A 287 -4.68 -6.05 8.77
N PRO A 288 -4.90 -4.72 8.88
CA PRO A 288 -5.97 -4.19 9.72
C PRO A 288 -7.35 -4.67 9.22
N LEU A 289 -7.67 -4.50 7.94
CA LEU A 289 -9.02 -4.75 7.42
C LEU A 289 -9.39 -6.21 7.20
N SER A 290 -8.46 -7.15 7.46
CA SER A 290 -8.74 -8.59 7.41
C SER A 290 -9.16 -9.10 6.02
N ASP A 291 -8.92 -8.31 4.97
CA ASP A 291 -9.29 -8.60 3.60
C ASP A 291 -8.12 -9.21 2.82
N ILE A 292 -8.42 -9.66 1.60
CA ILE A 292 -7.41 -10.16 0.67
C ILE A 292 -7.07 -9.00 -0.26
N ASP A 293 -5.97 -8.31 0.01
CA ASP A 293 -5.36 -7.41 -0.96
C ASP A 293 -3.93 -7.87 -1.29
N GLY A 294 -3.38 -7.39 -2.41
CA GLY A 294 -2.01 -7.70 -2.83
C GLY A 294 -0.91 -7.04 -1.98
N SER A 295 -1.29 -6.22 -0.98
CA SER A 295 -0.39 -5.54 -0.04
C SER A 295 -0.27 -6.26 1.30
N THR A 296 -1.20 -7.18 1.60
CA THR A 296 -1.15 -8.00 2.80
C THR A 296 0.18 -8.73 2.83
N GLN A 297 0.91 -8.59 3.94
CA GLN A 297 2.22 -9.22 4.19
C GLN A 297 2.12 -10.75 4.33
N GLY A 298 1.23 -11.40 3.57
CA GLY A 298 0.85 -12.81 3.69
C GLY A 298 -0.16 -13.10 4.80
N VAL A 299 -0.63 -12.09 5.53
CA VAL A 299 -1.50 -12.30 6.70
C VAL A 299 -2.98 -12.33 6.30
N ARG A 300 -3.63 -13.45 6.64
CA ARG A 300 -5.07 -13.67 6.47
C ARG A 300 -5.70 -13.90 7.83
N GLY A 301 -6.91 -13.37 8.04
CA GLY A 301 -7.68 -13.61 9.27
C GLY A 301 -8.35 -12.33 9.75
N THR A 302 -9.15 -12.45 10.80
CA THR A 302 -10.05 -11.41 11.32
C THR A 302 -9.51 -10.71 12.58
N TRP A 303 -8.22 -10.84 12.87
CA TRP A 303 -7.62 -10.52 14.17
C TRP A 303 -8.03 -9.15 14.70
N MET A 304 -7.81 -8.08 13.92
CA MET A 304 -8.06 -6.72 14.38
C MET A 304 -9.55 -6.44 14.52
N ARG A 305 -10.38 -6.93 13.58
CA ARG A 305 -11.84 -6.81 13.67
C ARG A 305 -12.40 -7.51 14.91
N ASP A 306 -11.89 -8.70 15.23
CA ASP A 306 -12.32 -9.45 16.40
C ASP A 306 -11.84 -8.82 17.71
N PHE A 307 -10.58 -8.40 17.75
CA PHE A 307 -10.01 -7.69 18.89
C PHE A 307 -10.81 -6.41 19.20
N MET A 308 -10.98 -5.53 18.21
CA MET A 308 -11.67 -4.25 18.37
C MET A 308 -13.13 -4.44 18.78
N ARG A 309 -13.87 -5.36 18.14
CA ARG A 309 -15.25 -5.66 18.51
C ARG A 309 -15.38 -6.13 19.95
N GLU A 310 -14.51 -7.03 20.39
CA GLU A 310 -14.56 -7.57 21.75
C GLU A 310 -13.99 -6.58 22.80
N ALA A 311 -13.09 -5.67 22.41
CA ALA A 311 -12.64 -4.56 23.25
C ALA A 311 -13.78 -3.54 23.46
N ASP A 312 -14.47 -3.16 22.39
CA ASP A 312 -15.62 -2.24 22.42
C ASP A 312 -16.74 -2.79 23.31
N LYS A 313 -17.06 -4.09 23.18
CA LYS A 313 -18.05 -4.77 24.06
C LYS A 313 -17.67 -4.74 25.54
N ARG A 314 -16.37 -4.77 25.85
CA ARG A 314 -15.84 -4.67 27.22
C ARG A 314 -15.66 -3.23 27.69
N ASN A 315 -15.96 -2.25 26.83
CA ASN A 315 -15.73 -0.83 27.08
C ASN A 315 -14.26 -0.51 27.39
N TYR A 316 -13.33 -1.23 26.74
CA TYR A 316 -11.90 -0.94 26.84
C TYR A 316 -11.56 0.36 26.10
N ARG A 317 -10.76 1.22 26.74
CA ARG A 317 -10.27 2.47 26.18
C ARG A 317 -9.22 2.20 25.11
N MET A 318 -9.46 2.78 23.94
CA MET A 318 -8.53 2.87 22.82
C MET A 318 -8.72 4.25 22.19
N ASP A 319 -7.68 5.07 22.26
CA ASP A 319 -7.72 6.46 21.83
C ASP A 319 -7.26 6.63 20.37
N TYR A 320 -6.43 5.71 19.88
CA TYR A 320 -6.00 5.67 18.48
C TYR A 320 -6.10 4.26 17.91
N ILE A 321 -6.17 4.20 16.58
CA ILE A 321 -5.98 2.98 15.80
C ILE A 321 -4.55 2.96 15.25
N GLY A 322 -3.79 1.95 15.64
CA GLY A 322 -2.46 1.68 15.10
C GLY A 322 -2.56 1.06 13.72
N VAL A 323 -1.84 1.62 12.73
CA VAL A 323 -1.95 1.18 11.34
C VAL A 323 -0.57 0.93 10.75
N HIS A 324 -0.38 -0.29 10.23
CA HIS A 324 0.70 -0.62 9.32
C HIS A 324 0.15 -0.74 7.89
N TRP A 325 0.90 -0.25 6.90
CA TRP A 325 0.54 -0.40 5.51
C TRP A 325 1.76 -0.51 4.58
N TYR A 326 1.81 -1.57 3.77
CA TYR A 326 2.90 -1.81 2.84
C TYR A 326 2.36 -2.27 1.48
N GLY A 327 2.12 -1.33 0.57
CA GLY A 327 1.50 -1.61 -0.73
C GLY A 327 2.21 -0.97 -1.91
N GLY A 328 1.51 -0.90 -3.04
CA GLY A 328 2.03 -0.28 -4.27
C GLY A 328 1.97 1.24 -4.25
N ALA A 329 2.64 1.89 -5.20
CA ALA A 329 2.79 3.35 -5.27
C ALA A 329 1.53 4.14 -5.74
N SER A 330 0.31 3.67 -5.46
CA SER A 330 -0.96 4.35 -5.81
C SER A 330 -1.43 5.25 -4.67
N PRO A 331 -1.39 6.59 -4.80
CA PRO A 331 -1.84 7.50 -3.74
C PRO A 331 -3.30 7.32 -3.39
N ARG A 332 -4.17 7.11 -4.39
CA ARG A 332 -5.60 6.91 -4.14
C ARG A 332 -5.85 5.63 -3.35
N SER A 333 -5.23 4.52 -3.75
CA SER A 333 -5.41 3.24 -3.04
C SER A 333 -5.00 3.37 -1.57
N PHE A 334 -3.92 4.10 -1.28
CA PHE A 334 -3.51 4.42 0.09
C PHE A 334 -4.58 5.25 0.83
N LYS A 335 -5.06 6.33 0.23
CA LYS A 335 -6.07 7.24 0.84
C LYS A 335 -7.38 6.52 1.13
N GLU A 336 -7.91 5.77 0.16
CA GLU A 336 -9.11 4.95 0.31
C GLU A 336 -8.92 3.91 1.41
N ARG A 337 -7.75 3.27 1.47
CA ARG A 337 -7.44 2.30 2.52
C ARG A 337 -7.44 2.92 3.92
N MET A 338 -6.86 4.11 4.09
CA MET A 338 -6.88 4.81 5.39
C MET A 338 -8.31 5.18 5.80
N ILE A 339 -9.14 5.65 4.87
CA ILE A 339 -10.56 5.95 5.12
C ILE A 339 -11.30 4.67 5.54
N GLN A 340 -11.09 3.56 4.85
CA GLN A 340 -11.73 2.28 5.21
C GLN A 340 -11.34 1.82 6.62
N VAL A 341 -10.06 1.94 7.00
CA VAL A 341 -9.60 1.61 8.36
C VAL A 341 -10.26 2.52 9.39
N TYR A 342 -10.30 3.83 9.14
CA TYR A 342 -10.93 4.81 10.00
C TYR A 342 -12.42 4.51 10.25
N GLU A 343 -13.18 4.25 9.18
CA GLU A 343 -14.59 3.89 9.27
C GLU A 343 -14.81 2.53 9.97
N ALA A 344 -13.98 1.54 9.70
CA ALA A 344 -14.12 0.19 10.26
C ALA A 344 -13.95 0.13 11.80
N TYR A 345 -13.26 1.11 12.39
CA TYR A 345 -12.90 1.11 13.81
C TYR A 345 -13.48 2.30 14.57
N ASN A 346 -14.75 2.59 14.28
CA ASN A 346 -15.58 3.61 14.93
C ASN A 346 -14.98 5.03 14.83
N ARG A 347 -14.31 5.34 13.72
CA ARG A 347 -13.80 6.68 13.44
C ARG A 347 -12.86 7.21 14.53
N ARG A 348 -12.12 6.30 15.18
CA ARG A 348 -11.02 6.65 16.08
C ARG A 348 -9.83 7.17 15.28
N PRO A 349 -9.10 8.20 15.76
CA PRO A 349 -7.97 8.76 15.04
C PRO A 349 -6.92 7.71 14.66
N LEU A 350 -6.40 7.79 13.43
CA LEU A 350 -5.33 6.89 13.01
C LEU A 350 -3.98 7.41 13.46
N LEU A 351 -3.17 6.52 14.02
CA LEU A 351 -1.75 6.71 14.23
C LEU A 351 -1.01 5.68 13.39
N ILE A 352 -0.58 6.10 12.20
CA ILE A 352 0.02 5.23 11.17
C ILE A 352 1.48 5.00 11.56
N SER A 353 1.74 3.98 12.37
CA SER A 353 3.07 3.69 12.92
C SER A 353 4.04 3.19 11.87
N GLU A 354 3.57 2.54 10.80
CA GLU A 354 4.43 2.12 9.70
C GLU A 354 3.72 2.25 8.36
N PHE A 355 4.36 2.91 7.40
CA PHE A 355 3.94 2.78 6.01
C PHE A 355 5.09 3.02 5.04
N ALA A 356 5.06 2.30 3.93
CA ALA A 356 5.98 2.49 2.80
C ALA A 356 5.44 1.79 1.54
N VAL A 357 6.01 2.14 0.39
CA VAL A 357 5.82 1.33 -0.83
C VAL A 357 6.69 0.09 -0.71
N ALA A 358 6.13 -1.09 -0.96
CA ALA A 358 6.81 -2.36 -0.83
C ALA A 358 6.42 -3.34 -1.94
N ASP A 359 7.43 -4.01 -2.48
CA ASP A 359 7.30 -5.09 -3.44
C ASP A 359 7.64 -6.42 -2.77
N TRP A 360 6.63 -7.06 -2.19
CA TRP A 360 6.77 -8.36 -1.52
C TRP A 360 7.11 -9.51 -2.49
N GLY A 361 6.98 -9.29 -3.81
CA GLY A 361 7.34 -10.24 -4.85
C GLY A 361 8.82 -10.19 -5.24
N ALA A 362 9.50 -9.07 -4.98
CA ALA A 362 10.88 -8.83 -5.39
C ALA A 362 11.84 -9.93 -4.89
N LYS A 363 12.71 -10.40 -5.79
CA LYS A 363 13.75 -11.41 -5.50
C LYS A 363 15.18 -10.85 -5.47
N SER A 364 15.35 -9.61 -5.91
CA SER A 364 16.61 -8.86 -5.81
C SER A 364 16.33 -7.36 -5.82
N VAL A 365 17.26 -6.54 -5.35
CA VAL A 365 17.19 -5.07 -5.41
C VAL A 365 16.89 -4.57 -6.82
N LYS A 366 17.60 -5.10 -7.84
CA LYS A 366 17.37 -4.75 -9.26
C LYS A 366 16.00 -5.24 -9.78
N GLY A 367 15.46 -6.29 -9.17
CA GLY A 367 14.15 -6.85 -9.48
C GLY A 367 13.00 -6.16 -8.75
N ASN A 368 13.25 -5.19 -7.86
CA ASN A 368 12.19 -4.37 -7.27
C ASN A 368 11.50 -3.55 -8.35
N THR A 369 10.19 -3.51 -8.27
CA THR A 369 9.36 -3.03 -9.39
C THR A 369 8.84 -1.62 -9.23
N HIS A 370 8.96 -1.09 -8.01
CA HIS A 370 8.68 0.29 -7.72
C HIS A 370 9.97 1.09 -7.92
N SER A 371 10.02 1.88 -8.98
CA SER A 371 11.13 2.82 -9.23
C SER A 371 11.17 3.92 -8.15
N PRO A 372 12.34 4.44 -7.76
CA PRO A 372 12.46 5.57 -6.84
C PRO A 372 11.58 6.78 -7.21
N GLU A 373 11.44 7.08 -8.50
CA GLU A 373 10.66 8.21 -9.02
C GLU A 373 9.15 8.00 -8.76
N SER A 374 8.66 6.77 -8.92
CA SER A 374 7.28 6.40 -8.62
C SER A 374 6.97 6.51 -7.12
N VAL A 375 7.89 6.04 -6.26
CA VAL A 375 7.75 6.17 -4.80
C VAL A 375 7.82 7.63 -4.36
N LEU A 376 8.67 8.45 -4.99
CA LEU A 376 8.71 9.90 -4.75
C LEU A 376 7.39 10.57 -5.15
N LYS A 377 6.84 10.26 -6.35
CA LYS A 377 5.53 10.79 -6.79
C LYS A 377 4.43 10.39 -5.81
N PHE A 378 4.46 9.15 -5.32
CA PHE A 378 3.54 8.67 -4.30
C PHE A 378 3.62 9.50 -3.02
N MET A 379 4.82 9.61 -2.43
CA MET A 379 5.04 10.35 -1.19
C MET A 379 4.64 11.84 -1.33
N LYS A 380 4.99 12.46 -2.46
CA LYS A 380 4.60 13.85 -2.79
C LYS A 380 3.10 14.08 -2.80
N ASN A 381 2.31 13.06 -3.10
CA ASN A 381 0.86 13.15 -3.14
C ASN A 381 0.19 12.84 -1.80
N ILE A 382 0.76 11.91 -1.01
CA ILE A 382 0.11 11.42 0.21
C ILE A 382 0.49 12.21 1.48
N LEU A 383 1.71 12.72 1.61
CA LEU A 383 2.09 13.44 2.84
C LEU A 383 1.30 14.74 3.03
N PRO A 384 1.12 15.61 2.02
CA PRO A 384 0.30 16.80 2.19
C PRO A 384 -1.16 16.47 2.53
N TRP A 385 -1.66 15.38 1.93
CA TRP A 385 -2.99 14.87 2.25
C TRP A 385 -3.08 14.41 3.72
N LEU A 386 -2.12 13.62 4.21
CA LEU A 386 -2.06 13.20 5.62
C LEU A 386 -1.99 14.41 6.57
N GLU A 387 -1.19 15.44 6.22
CA GLU A 387 -1.09 16.68 6.99
C GLU A 387 -2.43 17.43 7.06
N SER A 388 -3.24 17.42 6.00
CA SER A 388 -4.57 18.06 6.00
C SER A 388 -5.69 17.29 6.72
N GLN A 389 -5.52 15.98 7.00
CA GLN A 389 -6.60 15.18 7.59
C GLN A 389 -6.69 15.30 9.11
N ASN A 390 -7.76 15.89 9.64
CA ASN A 390 -7.95 16.04 11.10
C ASN A 390 -8.05 14.71 11.86
N TRP A 391 -8.47 13.62 11.21
CA TRP A 391 -8.59 12.29 11.80
C TRP A 391 -7.29 11.46 11.74
N ILE A 392 -6.21 12.01 11.18
CA ILE A 392 -4.85 11.44 11.25
C ILE A 392 -4.11 12.14 12.39
N ALA A 393 -3.78 11.39 13.44
CA ALA A 393 -3.03 11.89 14.58
C ALA A 393 -1.53 12.00 14.26
N GLY A 394 -1.00 11.06 13.49
CA GLY A 394 0.39 11.04 13.06
C GLY A 394 0.70 9.90 12.11
N TYR A 395 1.83 9.99 11.43
CA TYR A 395 2.33 8.96 10.51
C TYR A 395 3.85 8.81 10.63
N ALA A 396 4.38 7.60 10.44
CA ALA A 396 5.82 7.35 10.39
C ALA A 396 6.18 6.48 9.18
N TRP A 397 6.97 7.06 8.26
CA TRP A 397 7.47 6.29 7.11
C TRP A 397 8.44 5.22 7.57
N PHE A 398 8.23 3.98 7.12
CA PHE A 398 9.17 2.90 7.38
C PHE A 398 10.30 2.95 6.35
N SER A 399 11.48 3.41 6.78
CA SER A 399 12.66 3.45 5.91
C SER A 399 13.31 2.07 5.81
N PHE A 400 13.00 1.35 4.73
CA PHE A 400 13.78 0.20 4.31
C PHE A 400 15.25 0.57 4.03
N GLY A 401 16.14 -0.42 4.06
CA GLY A 401 17.52 -0.29 3.62
C GLY A 401 17.66 -0.24 2.09
N LYS A 402 18.70 0.39 1.57
CA LYS A 402 18.98 0.38 0.12
C LYS A 402 19.32 -1.01 -0.42
N ASP A 403 19.79 -1.88 0.44
CA ASP A 403 20.08 -3.29 0.22
C ASP A 403 18.87 -4.21 0.46
N GLU A 404 17.74 -3.68 0.92
CA GLU A 404 16.53 -4.48 1.20
C GLU A 404 15.67 -4.61 -0.05
N THR A 405 15.72 -5.80 -0.67
CA THR A 405 15.01 -6.16 -1.91
C THR A 405 13.57 -5.68 -1.99
N VAL A 406 12.78 -5.83 -0.91
CA VAL A 406 11.34 -5.53 -0.89
C VAL A 406 11.05 -4.02 -0.96
N GLY A 407 11.87 -3.20 -0.32
CA GLY A 407 11.56 -1.78 -0.13
C GLY A 407 12.69 -0.83 -0.49
N THR A 408 13.70 -1.27 -1.25
CA THR A 408 14.86 -0.46 -1.63
C THR A 408 14.52 0.92 -2.22
N SER A 409 13.40 1.05 -2.94
CA SER A 409 12.93 2.34 -3.48
C SER A 409 12.29 3.26 -2.43
N SER A 410 11.92 2.71 -1.27
CA SER A 410 11.38 3.41 -0.10
C SER A 410 12.45 3.81 0.93
N ALA A 411 13.73 3.57 0.65
CA ALA A 411 14.82 3.96 1.54
C ALA A 411 14.98 5.48 1.63
N LEU A 412 14.89 6.04 2.85
CA LEU A 412 15.15 7.46 3.09
C LEU A 412 16.65 7.78 3.11
N PHE A 413 17.50 6.78 3.33
CA PHE A 413 18.95 6.93 3.42
C PHE A 413 19.66 6.03 2.41
N ASP A 414 20.76 6.52 1.84
CA ASP A 414 21.69 5.70 1.06
C ASP A 414 22.57 4.83 1.99
N LEU A 415 23.50 4.07 1.41
CA LEU A 415 24.37 3.16 2.15
C LEU A 415 25.40 3.92 3.01
N GLU A 416 25.72 5.14 2.61
CA GLU A 416 26.63 6.07 3.29
C GLU A 416 25.93 6.84 4.43
N GLY A 417 24.60 6.79 4.49
CA GLY A 417 23.78 7.43 5.52
C GLY A 417 23.32 8.85 5.18
N ASN A 418 23.47 9.30 3.93
CA ASN A 418 22.90 10.56 3.46
C ASN A 418 21.44 10.37 3.06
N LEU A 419 20.67 11.46 3.09
CA LEU A 419 19.28 11.43 2.63
C LEU A 419 19.23 11.19 1.11
N THR A 420 18.46 10.17 0.72
CA THR A 420 18.07 9.97 -0.68
C THR A 420 17.15 11.12 -1.13
N THR A 421 16.82 11.19 -2.43
CA THR A 421 15.79 12.12 -2.92
C THR A 421 14.47 11.99 -2.14
N LEU A 422 14.05 10.75 -1.86
CA LEU A 422 12.86 10.47 -1.05
C LEU A 422 13.02 10.99 0.38
N GLY A 423 14.19 10.75 0.99
CA GLY A 423 14.56 11.26 2.31
C GLY A 423 14.52 12.78 2.41
N ARG A 424 15.05 13.49 1.41
CA ARG A 424 15.01 14.96 1.34
C ARG A 424 13.58 15.47 1.23
N PHE A 425 12.73 14.82 0.43
CA PHE A 425 11.31 15.19 0.38
C PHE A 425 10.61 14.94 1.72
N TYR A 426 10.80 13.78 2.36
CA TYR A 426 10.25 13.49 3.69
C TYR A 426 10.70 14.52 4.73
N GLN A 427 11.98 14.92 4.70
CA GLN A 427 12.53 15.95 5.58
C GLN A 427 11.84 17.30 5.37
N SER A 428 11.54 17.67 4.11
CA SER A 428 11.01 18.99 3.76
C SER A 428 9.56 19.26 4.20
N VAL A 429 8.79 18.21 4.54
CA VAL A 429 7.42 18.36 5.06
C VAL A 429 7.49 18.80 6.52
N THR A 430 6.91 19.95 6.86
CA THR A 430 6.87 20.48 8.23
C THR A 430 5.47 21.01 8.54
N ASN A 431 5.20 21.37 9.80
CA ASN A 431 3.95 22.02 10.18
C ASN A 431 3.74 23.35 9.41
N GLU A 432 4.83 24.06 9.11
CA GLU A 432 4.83 25.34 8.37
C GLU A 432 4.81 25.12 6.85
N ASN A 433 5.24 23.96 6.38
CA ASN A 433 5.24 23.58 4.98
C ASN A 433 4.67 22.15 4.80
N PRO A 434 3.35 21.97 4.95
CA PRO A 434 2.71 20.66 4.87
C PRO A 434 2.80 20.04 3.47
N ASP A 435 2.98 20.86 2.44
CA ASP A 435 3.19 20.39 1.07
C ASP A 435 4.59 19.81 0.83
N GLY A 436 5.58 20.17 1.67
CA GLY A 436 6.99 19.85 1.44
C GLY A 436 7.57 20.55 0.19
N ASP A 437 8.85 20.28 -0.10
CA ASP A 437 9.51 20.83 -1.29
C ASP A 437 9.16 20.03 -2.55
N GLN A 438 8.13 20.51 -3.24
CA GLN A 438 7.65 19.93 -4.48
C GLN A 438 8.64 20.06 -5.65
N GLN A 439 9.74 20.81 -5.51
CA GLN A 439 10.78 20.95 -6.54
C GLN A 439 11.81 19.81 -6.52
N ILE A 440 11.93 19.06 -5.41
CA ILE A 440 12.85 17.92 -5.31
C ILE A 440 12.60 16.90 -6.45
N ARG A 441 13.68 16.45 -7.12
CA ARG A 441 13.62 15.49 -8.24
C ARG A 441 14.50 14.28 -7.98
#